data_AF-A0A940FRK0-F1
#
_entry.id   AF-A0A940FRK0-F1
#
_cell.length_a   1.000
_cell.length_b   1.000
_cell.length_c   1.000
_cell.angle_alpha   90.00
_cell.angle_beta   90.00
_cell.angle_gamma   90.00
#
_symmetry.space_group_name_H-M   'P 1'
#
loop_
_entity.id
_entity.type
_entity.pdbx_description
1 polymer ?
#
loop_
_entity_poly.entity_id
_entity_poly.type
_entity_poly.pdbx_seq_one_letter_code
_entity_poly.pdbx_strand_id
1 'polypeptide(L)'
;MLPILLVAATASIAPALPDLAARLVADGYENVAVETKDDRTVVFFEDRRSLDANDGLAQVARMAAEVAPTGGTVQLVPLRERLPILGVSFPVDGYRAFISRQASEESFGSQLAYDWAPPSPPAALENSSTWRPELAITPGYFFSDHLKGFINNTFRTQIAPGWHALGRLQVQFYPTWDAYPTFMLLGGHRPLAPGLAAAWSIGRWDAERYGAQGELAGLLGTGAWRWNLRTTLVTSQAPSAVAGLEYRLPWADTYVRGDGGVYPAGDRAVSFVFGRLFPRSAVELGYYRSDFGNQLRASLSTYLGPGRRPDPRPFRVEAPGWFEVDYRATAPRGATILWPEPEAGAGWYRLTPDYIRRHLGAWR
;
A
#
# COMPACT_ATOMS: atom_id res chain seq x y z
N MET A 1 1.40 -78.00 3.55
CA MET A 1 0.76 -76.72 3.93
C MET A 1 1.86 -75.78 4.36
N LEU A 2 2.15 -74.74 3.58
CA LEU A 2 3.13 -73.69 3.87
C LEU A 2 2.39 -72.42 4.31
N PRO A 3 2.78 -71.73 5.39
CA PRO A 3 2.28 -70.40 5.69
C PRO A 3 3.12 -69.36 4.94
N ILE A 4 2.44 -68.51 4.17
CA ILE A 4 3.01 -67.31 3.54
C ILE A 4 3.13 -66.23 4.62
N LEU A 5 4.36 -65.80 4.92
CA LEU A 5 4.64 -64.63 5.75
C LEU A 5 4.37 -63.36 4.91
N LEU A 6 3.35 -62.59 5.28
CA LEU A 6 3.18 -61.22 4.80
C LEU A 6 4.10 -60.31 5.61
N VAL A 7 5.14 -59.78 4.97
CA VAL A 7 5.93 -58.66 5.49
C VAL A 7 5.14 -57.38 5.21
N ALA A 8 4.59 -56.78 6.26
CA ALA A 8 3.98 -55.46 6.16
C ALA A 8 5.10 -54.42 5.98
N ALA A 9 5.18 -53.83 4.78
CA ALA A 9 5.99 -52.64 4.55
C ALA A 9 5.37 -51.47 5.31
N THR A 10 6.02 -51.03 6.38
CA THR A 10 5.75 -49.73 7.00
C THR A 10 6.18 -48.65 6.03
N ALA A 11 5.24 -48.17 5.21
CA ALA A 11 5.38 -46.90 4.52
C ALA A 11 5.52 -45.82 5.59
N SER A 12 6.74 -45.30 5.76
CA SER A 12 6.98 -44.05 6.49
C SER A 12 6.26 -42.95 5.72
N ILE A 13 5.03 -42.65 6.11
CA ILE A 13 4.32 -41.44 5.68
C ILE A 13 5.09 -40.28 6.33
N ALA A 14 6.04 -39.71 5.59
CA ALA A 14 6.55 -38.39 5.92
C ALA A 14 5.32 -37.46 6.04
N PRO A 15 5.21 -36.64 7.11
CA PRO A 15 4.09 -35.73 7.24
C PRO A 15 4.05 -34.86 5.99
N ALA A 16 2.92 -34.89 5.27
CA ALA A 16 2.69 -34.01 4.14
C ALA A 16 2.90 -32.58 4.65
N LEU A 17 3.98 -31.94 4.22
CA LEU A 17 4.20 -30.51 4.44
C LEU A 17 2.91 -29.79 4.03
N PRO A 18 2.34 -28.90 4.86
CA PRO A 18 1.22 -28.12 4.40
C PRO A 18 1.71 -27.28 3.23
N ASP A 19 0.95 -27.33 2.13
CA ASP A 19 1.13 -26.47 0.98
C ASP A 19 1.34 -25.02 1.44
N LEU A 20 2.52 -24.44 1.15
CA LEU A 20 2.89 -23.08 1.54
C LEU A 20 1.85 -22.07 1.04
N ALA A 21 1.30 -22.29 -0.16
CA ALA A 21 0.26 -21.46 -0.72
C ALA A 21 -0.97 -21.46 0.19
N ALA A 22 -1.46 -22.64 0.58
CA ALA A 22 -2.57 -22.77 1.53
C ALA A 22 -2.29 -22.10 2.88
N ARG A 23 -1.07 -22.17 3.41
CA ARG A 23 -0.69 -21.49 4.67
C ARG A 23 -0.73 -19.97 4.52
N LEU A 24 -0.21 -19.43 3.42
CA LEU A 24 -0.26 -17.99 3.12
C LEU A 24 -1.70 -17.53 2.94
N VAL A 25 -2.52 -18.29 2.23
CA VAL A 25 -3.96 -18.00 2.08
C VAL A 25 -4.68 -18.06 3.43
N ALA A 26 -4.36 -19.02 4.29
CA ALA A 26 -4.91 -19.11 5.65
C ALA A 26 -4.46 -17.94 6.53
N ASP A 27 -3.26 -17.41 6.31
CA ASP A 27 -2.81 -16.17 6.91
C ASP A 27 -3.23 -14.94 6.09
N GLY A 28 -4.28 -15.05 5.28
CA GLY A 28 -5.00 -13.96 4.62
C GLY A 28 -4.23 -13.19 3.56
N TYR A 29 -3.15 -13.75 3.01
CA TYR A 29 -2.54 -13.25 1.78
C TYR A 29 -3.44 -13.55 0.58
N GLU A 30 -3.42 -12.66 -0.42
CA GLU A 30 -4.20 -12.78 -1.65
C GLU A 30 -3.29 -13.06 -2.84
N ASN A 31 -3.86 -13.51 -3.95
CA ASN A 31 -3.15 -13.68 -5.23
C ASN A 31 -1.86 -14.52 -5.08
N VAL A 32 -1.96 -15.62 -4.34
CA VAL A 32 -0.80 -16.43 -3.93
C VAL A 32 -0.47 -17.45 -5.01
N ALA A 33 0.81 -17.63 -5.28
CA ALA A 33 1.31 -18.80 -6.00
C ALA A 33 2.70 -19.17 -5.49
N VAL A 34 2.98 -20.46 -5.41
CA VAL A 34 4.29 -21.00 -5.02
C VAL A 34 4.74 -21.93 -6.13
N GLU A 35 5.86 -21.59 -6.77
CA GLU A 35 6.51 -22.41 -7.78
C GLU A 35 7.82 -22.91 -7.21
N THR A 36 8.02 -24.23 -7.18
CA THR A 36 9.32 -24.81 -6.83
C THR A 36 9.88 -25.51 -8.06
N LYS A 37 11.05 -25.06 -8.50
CA LYS A 37 11.77 -25.67 -9.61
C LYS A 37 13.24 -25.78 -9.25
N ASP A 38 13.77 -26.99 -9.36
CA ASP A 38 15.16 -27.32 -9.02
C ASP A 38 15.49 -26.94 -7.57
N ASP A 39 16.41 -25.99 -7.37
CA ASP A 39 16.86 -25.45 -6.09
C ASP A 39 16.21 -24.12 -5.72
N ARG A 40 15.20 -23.67 -6.48
CA ARG A 40 14.56 -22.35 -6.32
C ARG A 40 13.08 -22.48 -5.99
N THR A 41 12.68 -21.81 -4.92
CA THR A 41 11.26 -21.59 -4.55
C THR A 41 10.89 -20.13 -4.82
N VAL A 42 9.96 -19.90 -5.73
CA VAL A 42 9.42 -18.58 -6.05
C VAL A 42 8.04 -18.43 -5.40
N VAL A 43 7.84 -17.38 -4.62
CA VAL A 43 6.59 -17.11 -3.90
C VAL A 43 6.02 -15.77 -4.39
N PHE A 44 4.90 -15.85 -5.10
CA PHE A 44 4.08 -14.71 -5.47
C PHE A 44 3.01 -14.50 -4.39
N PHE A 45 2.82 -13.27 -3.94
CA PHE A 45 1.81 -12.96 -2.92
C PHE A 45 1.43 -11.49 -2.96
N GLU A 46 0.19 -11.19 -2.60
CA GLU A 46 -0.27 -9.82 -2.35
C GLU A 46 -0.57 -9.65 -0.85
N ASP A 47 0.19 -8.78 -0.20
CA ASP A 47 -0.07 -8.42 1.20
C ASP A 47 -1.08 -7.27 1.26
N ARG A 48 -2.29 -7.62 1.69
CA ARG A 48 -3.35 -6.66 2.00
C ARG A 48 -3.72 -6.65 3.47
N ARG A 49 -2.90 -7.28 4.32
CA ARG A 49 -3.09 -7.34 5.77
C ARG A 49 -2.21 -6.35 6.49
N SER A 50 -0.93 -6.28 6.15
CA SER A 50 0.02 -5.45 6.88
C SER A 50 -0.11 -3.99 6.47
N LEU A 51 0.07 -3.10 7.45
CA LEU A 51 0.19 -1.67 7.18
C LEU A 51 1.60 -1.31 6.69
N ASP A 52 2.58 -2.14 7.02
CA ASP A 52 3.95 -2.06 6.51
C ASP A 52 4.21 -3.22 5.55
N ALA A 53 4.54 -2.88 4.30
CA ALA A 53 4.83 -3.88 3.27
C ALA A 53 6.06 -4.75 3.61
N ASN A 54 7.00 -4.23 4.40
CA ASN A 54 8.18 -4.97 4.82
C ASN A 54 7.85 -6.04 5.89
N ASP A 55 6.84 -5.79 6.75
CA ASP A 55 6.39 -6.78 7.73
C ASP A 55 5.77 -8.00 7.06
N GLY A 56 4.96 -7.78 6.02
CA GLY A 56 4.41 -8.87 5.20
C GLY A 56 5.51 -9.65 4.50
N LEU A 57 6.45 -8.94 3.86
CA LEU A 57 7.57 -9.56 3.17
C LEU A 57 8.42 -10.42 4.12
N ALA A 58 8.72 -9.93 5.32
CA ALA A 58 9.42 -10.66 6.37
C ALA A 58 8.68 -11.94 6.80
N GLN A 59 7.36 -11.86 6.96
CA GLN A 59 6.56 -13.02 7.34
C GLN A 59 6.54 -14.10 6.26
N VAL A 60 6.40 -13.69 4.98
CA VAL A 60 6.47 -14.64 3.86
C VAL A 60 7.87 -15.24 3.75
N ALA A 61 8.93 -14.46 3.95
CA ALA A 61 10.31 -14.96 3.99
C ALA A 61 10.48 -16.09 5.00
N ARG A 62 9.96 -15.88 6.22
CA ARG A 62 9.98 -16.88 7.30
C ARG A 62 9.26 -18.16 6.89
N MET A 63 8.01 -18.03 6.42
CA MET A 63 7.20 -19.19 6.03
C MET A 63 7.80 -19.96 4.86
N ALA A 64 8.38 -19.27 3.87
CA ALA A 64 9.04 -19.88 2.74
C ALA A 64 10.31 -20.63 3.14
N ALA A 65 11.15 -20.02 4.00
CA ALA A 65 12.39 -20.64 4.45
C ALA A 65 12.18 -21.86 5.36
N GLU A 66 11.03 -21.99 6.02
CA GLU A 66 10.65 -23.18 6.80
C GLU A 66 10.47 -24.43 5.90
N VAL A 67 9.97 -24.24 4.68
CA VAL A 67 9.60 -25.35 3.78
C VAL A 67 10.58 -25.54 2.62
N ALA A 68 11.35 -24.51 2.26
CA ALA A 68 12.31 -24.56 1.17
C ALA A 68 13.47 -25.54 1.48
N PRO A 69 14.00 -26.22 0.45
CA PRO A 69 15.09 -27.16 0.63
C PRO A 69 16.37 -26.47 1.13
N THR A 70 17.10 -27.16 1.99
CA THR A 70 18.46 -26.76 2.40
C THR A 70 19.37 -26.63 1.19
N GLY A 71 20.25 -25.62 1.16
CA GLY A 71 21.07 -25.28 0.00
C GLY A 71 20.34 -24.59 -1.14
N GLY A 72 19.00 -24.44 -1.07
CA GLY A 72 18.21 -23.76 -2.08
C GLY A 72 18.17 -22.24 -1.93
N THR A 73 17.48 -21.59 -2.86
CA THR A 73 17.20 -20.15 -2.89
C THR A 73 15.70 -19.90 -2.82
N VAL A 74 15.28 -18.93 -2.02
CA VAL A 74 13.90 -18.41 -2.03
C VAL A 74 13.90 -17.09 -2.78
N GLN A 75 12.94 -16.90 -3.69
CA GLN A 75 12.60 -15.61 -4.28
C GLN A 75 11.17 -15.23 -3.86
N LEU A 76 11.04 -14.05 -3.29
CA LEU A 76 9.77 -13.42 -2.95
C LEU A 76 9.41 -12.40 -4.01
N VAL A 77 8.17 -12.47 -4.52
CA VAL A 77 7.63 -11.55 -5.53
C VAL A 77 6.34 -10.94 -4.98
N PRO A 78 6.43 -9.87 -4.16
CA PRO A 78 5.26 -9.10 -3.77
C PRO A 78 4.53 -8.58 -5.00
N LEU A 79 3.21 -8.78 -4.99
CA LEU A 79 2.26 -8.30 -5.97
C LEU A 79 1.48 -7.12 -5.41
N ARG A 80 1.02 -6.26 -6.32
CA ARG A 80 -0.06 -5.30 -6.06
C ARG A 80 -1.05 -5.39 -7.19
N GLU A 81 -2.32 -5.63 -6.86
CA GLU A 81 -3.37 -5.81 -7.85
C GLU A 81 -2.99 -6.85 -8.92
N ARG A 82 -2.35 -7.96 -8.49
CA ARG A 82 -1.81 -9.04 -9.34
C ARG A 82 -0.63 -8.66 -10.24
N LEU A 83 -0.01 -7.51 -10.05
CA LEU A 83 1.16 -7.07 -10.82
C LEU A 83 2.41 -7.12 -9.95
N PRO A 84 3.51 -7.72 -10.42
CA PRO A 84 4.70 -7.88 -9.62
C PRO A 84 5.41 -6.53 -9.43
N ILE A 85 5.91 -6.30 -8.21
CA ILE A 85 6.55 -5.03 -7.83
C ILE A 85 8.07 -5.15 -7.90
N LEU A 86 8.63 -6.17 -7.24
CA LEU A 86 10.06 -6.41 -7.08
C LEU A 86 10.27 -7.90 -6.78
N GLY A 87 11.36 -8.49 -7.24
CA GLY A 87 11.85 -9.79 -6.77
C GLY A 87 12.92 -9.61 -5.69
N VAL A 88 12.79 -10.32 -4.57
CA VAL A 88 13.80 -10.36 -3.50
C VAL A 88 14.23 -11.81 -3.30
N SER A 89 15.49 -12.10 -3.57
CA SER A 89 16.04 -13.46 -3.51
C SER A 89 17.08 -13.59 -2.40
N PHE A 90 17.10 -14.73 -1.73
CA PHE A 90 18.09 -15.05 -0.70
C PHE A 90 18.35 -16.56 -0.58
N PRO A 91 19.58 -16.97 -0.20
CA PRO A 91 19.88 -18.35 0.16
C PRO A 91 19.11 -18.76 1.42
N VAL A 92 18.50 -19.95 1.40
CA VAL A 92 17.71 -20.49 2.52
C VAL A 92 18.57 -20.59 3.78
N ASP A 93 19.79 -21.11 3.66
CA ASP A 93 20.68 -21.31 4.79
C ASP A 93 21.20 -19.98 5.36
N GLY A 94 21.42 -19.00 4.48
CA GLY A 94 21.76 -17.63 4.89
C GLY A 94 20.68 -16.99 5.74
N TYR A 95 19.41 -17.12 5.33
CA TYR A 95 18.27 -16.62 6.10
C TYR A 95 18.06 -17.39 7.40
N ARG A 96 18.21 -18.72 7.41
CA ARG A 96 18.12 -19.54 8.63
C ARG A 96 19.22 -19.18 9.65
N ALA A 97 20.45 -18.94 9.20
CA ALA A 97 21.53 -18.44 10.05
C ALA A 97 21.22 -17.04 10.61
N PHE A 98 20.58 -16.19 9.80
CA PHE A 98 20.18 -14.85 10.22
C PHE A 98 19.12 -14.85 11.33
N ILE A 99 18.02 -15.58 11.15
CA ILE A 99 16.93 -15.67 12.15
C ILE A 99 17.38 -16.36 13.45
N SER A 100 18.30 -17.33 13.35
CA SER A 100 18.91 -17.99 14.51
C SER A 100 20.01 -17.16 15.18
N ARG A 101 20.25 -15.92 14.72
CA ARG A 101 21.26 -14.98 15.21
C ARG A 101 22.71 -15.47 15.06
N GLN A 102 22.94 -16.43 14.17
CA GLN A 102 24.28 -16.90 13.78
C GLN A 102 24.91 -16.00 12.71
N ALA A 103 24.11 -15.23 11.97
CA ALA A 103 24.56 -14.21 11.03
C ALA A 103 24.09 -12.80 11.45
N SER A 104 24.93 -11.80 11.18
CA SER A 104 24.59 -10.38 11.36
C SER A 104 23.61 -9.90 10.28
N GLU A 105 22.95 -8.76 10.53
CA GLU A 105 22.11 -8.09 9.52
C GLU A 105 22.92 -7.70 8.29
N GLU A 106 24.15 -7.23 8.48
CA GLU A 106 25.06 -6.91 7.38
C GLU A 106 25.45 -8.15 6.56
N SER A 107 25.76 -9.26 7.24
CA SER A 107 26.14 -10.52 6.59
C SER A 107 25.00 -11.15 5.81
N PHE A 108 23.76 -11.04 6.30
CA PHE A 108 22.59 -11.52 5.56
C PHE A 108 22.19 -10.53 4.45
N GLY A 109 22.22 -9.24 4.73
CA GLY A 109 21.87 -8.18 3.79
C GLY A 109 22.74 -8.14 2.53
N SER A 110 24.00 -8.59 2.62
CA SER A 110 24.89 -8.73 1.46
C SER A 110 24.54 -9.93 0.56
N GLN A 111 23.77 -10.89 1.06
CA GLN A 111 23.30 -12.07 0.31
C GLN A 111 21.96 -11.81 -0.40
N LEU A 112 21.29 -10.69 -0.12
CA LEU A 112 20.05 -10.31 -0.77
C LEU A 112 20.31 -9.86 -2.21
N ALA A 113 19.64 -10.52 -3.15
CA ALA A 113 19.58 -10.11 -4.55
C ALA A 113 18.21 -9.51 -4.88
N TYR A 114 18.21 -8.48 -5.72
CA TYR A 114 17.02 -7.73 -6.09
C TYR A 114 16.82 -7.78 -7.60
N ASP A 115 15.60 -8.11 -8.02
CA ASP A 115 15.21 -8.21 -9.42
C ASP A 115 14.09 -7.21 -9.72
N TRP A 116 14.42 -6.15 -10.46
CA TRP A 116 13.48 -5.11 -10.85
C TRP A 116 12.53 -5.59 -11.97
N ALA A 117 12.89 -6.64 -12.70
CA ALA A 117 12.04 -7.27 -13.70
C ALA A 117 11.69 -8.70 -13.27
N PRO A 118 11.01 -8.86 -12.11
CA PRO A 118 10.69 -10.18 -11.58
C PRO A 118 9.83 -10.98 -12.56
N PRO A 119 9.81 -12.33 -12.43
CA PRO A 119 8.96 -13.17 -13.26
C PRO A 119 7.49 -12.74 -13.15
N SER A 120 6.76 -12.89 -14.26
CA SER A 120 5.31 -12.72 -14.25
C SER A 120 4.67 -13.81 -13.39
N PRO A 121 3.64 -13.49 -12.60
CA PRO A 121 2.90 -14.50 -11.87
C PRO A 121 2.20 -15.49 -12.81
N PRO A 122 2.00 -16.74 -12.39
CA PRO A 122 1.20 -17.70 -13.17
C PRO A 122 -0.24 -17.21 -13.34
N ALA A 123 -0.92 -17.71 -14.38
CA ALA A 123 -2.30 -17.31 -14.68
C ALA A 123 -3.28 -17.69 -13.56
N ALA A 124 -3.07 -18.86 -12.94
CA ALA A 124 -3.83 -19.34 -11.80
C ALA A 124 -3.16 -18.87 -10.50
N LEU A 125 -3.86 -18.03 -9.75
CA LEU A 125 -3.46 -17.57 -8.41
C LEU A 125 -4.50 -18.05 -7.41
N GLU A 126 -4.03 -18.56 -6.29
CA GLU A 126 -4.87 -18.90 -5.15
C GLU A 126 -5.39 -17.63 -4.47
N ASN A 127 -6.59 -17.75 -3.92
CA ASN A 127 -7.26 -16.66 -3.20
C ASN A 127 -7.32 -15.35 -4.02
N SER A 128 -7.64 -15.45 -5.32
CA SER A 128 -7.68 -14.30 -6.24
C SER A 128 -8.61 -13.19 -5.77
N SER A 129 -8.09 -11.97 -5.72
CA SER A 129 -8.81 -10.73 -5.38
C SER A 129 -9.77 -10.23 -6.48
N THR A 130 -9.68 -10.82 -7.67
CA THR A 130 -10.45 -10.35 -8.83
C THR A 130 -11.95 -10.60 -8.60
N TRP A 131 -12.76 -9.60 -8.92
CA TRP A 131 -14.20 -9.54 -8.70
C TRP A 131 -14.63 -9.58 -7.23
N ARG A 132 -13.70 -9.46 -6.27
CA ARG A 132 -14.04 -9.36 -4.86
C ARG A 132 -14.30 -7.91 -4.47
N PRO A 133 -15.52 -7.58 -3.99
CA PRO A 133 -15.81 -6.25 -3.52
C PRO A 133 -15.25 -6.02 -2.12
N GLU A 134 -14.73 -4.83 -1.92
CA GLU A 134 -14.21 -4.34 -0.65
C GLU A 134 -14.94 -3.09 -0.24
N LEU A 135 -15.25 -3.00 1.04
CA LEU A 135 -15.85 -1.83 1.66
C LEU A 135 -14.96 -1.34 2.80
N ALA A 136 -14.29 -0.22 2.63
CA ALA A 136 -13.58 0.44 3.72
C ALA A 136 -14.49 1.50 4.34
N ILE A 137 -14.78 1.41 5.64
CA ILE A 137 -15.51 2.40 6.42
C ILE A 137 -14.54 3.10 7.34
N THR A 138 -14.07 4.28 6.95
CA THR A 138 -13.10 5.06 7.73
C THR A 138 -13.80 6.19 8.46
N PRO A 139 -14.08 6.07 9.76
CA PRO A 139 -14.44 7.22 10.57
C PRO A 139 -13.22 8.12 10.72
N GLY A 140 -13.43 9.43 10.70
CA GLY A 140 -12.40 10.41 10.95
C GLY A 140 -12.95 11.63 11.67
N TYR A 141 -12.07 12.29 12.42
CA TYR A 141 -12.35 13.50 13.14
C TYR A 141 -11.31 14.53 12.78
N PHE A 142 -11.73 15.77 12.58
CA PHE A 142 -10.84 16.89 12.30
C PHE A 142 -11.15 18.04 13.24
N PHE A 143 -10.09 18.63 13.79
CA PHE A 143 -10.14 19.80 14.65
C PHE A 143 -9.49 20.98 13.90
N SER A 144 -10.27 21.98 13.49
CA SER A 144 -9.72 23.34 13.28
C SER A 144 -10.28 24.27 14.35
N ASP A 145 -11.55 24.65 14.17
CA ASP A 145 -12.26 25.64 15.01
C ASP A 145 -13.47 25.01 15.71
N HIS A 146 -13.97 23.89 15.17
CA HIS A 146 -15.01 23.03 15.72
C HIS A 146 -14.65 21.56 15.45
N LEU A 147 -15.18 20.64 16.25
CA LEU A 147 -15.10 19.20 15.97
C LEU A 147 -15.94 18.88 14.74
N LYS A 148 -15.30 18.39 13.68
CA LYS A 148 -15.97 17.85 12.49
C LYS A 148 -15.77 16.34 12.45
N GLY A 149 -16.86 15.60 12.28
CA GLY A 149 -16.81 14.15 12.05
C GLY A 149 -17.06 13.84 10.58
N PHE A 150 -16.44 12.80 10.06
CA PHE A 150 -16.80 12.24 8.77
C PHE A 150 -16.72 10.71 8.80
N ILE A 151 -17.51 10.08 7.95
CA ILE A 151 -17.39 8.66 7.63
C ILE A 151 -17.13 8.56 6.14
N ASN A 152 -15.98 8.00 5.78
CA ASN A 152 -15.64 7.65 4.41
C ASN A 152 -15.96 6.18 4.18
N ASN A 153 -16.91 5.89 3.31
CA ASN A 153 -17.15 4.55 2.81
C ASN A 153 -16.47 4.45 1.44
N THR A 154 -15.50 3.57 1.26
CA THR A 154 -14.84 3.34 -0.02
C THR A 154 -15.18 1.94 -0.49
N PHE A 155 -15.84 1.83 -1.63
CA PHE A 155 -16.04 0.58 -2.34
C PHE A 155 -14.90 0.38 -3.35
N ARG A 156 -14.22 -0.75 -3.32
CA ARG A 156 -13.19 -1.09 -4.31
C ARG A 156 -13.42 -2.51 -4.83
N THR A 157 -13.32 -2.71 -6.13
CA THR A 157 -13.31 -4.05 -6.75
C THR A 157 -12.22 -4.11 -7.80
N GLN A 158 -11.32 -5.08 -7.68
CA GLN A 158 -10.39 -5.36 -8.77
C GLN A 158 -11.13 -6.12 -9.89
N ILE A 159 -11.14 -5.59 -11.11
CA ILE A 159 -11.85 -6.20 -12.26
C ILE A 159 -10.90 -6.95 -13.20
N ALA A 160 -9.62 -6.56 -13.24
CA ALA A 160 -8.55 -7.22 -13.98
C ALA A 160 -7.19 -6.89 -13.34
N PRO A 161 -6.07 -7.52 -13.74
CA PRO A 161 -4.74 -7.14 -13.25
C PRO A 161 -4.45 -5.64 -13.45
N GLY A 162 -4.23 -4.90 -12.36
CA GLY A 162 -4.09 -3.42 -12.34
C GLY A 162 -5.37 -2.59 -12.50
N TRP A 163 -6.50 -3.21 -12.85
CA TRP A 163 -7.75 -2.48 -13.06
C TRP A 163 -8.67 -2.63 -11.85
N HIS A 164 -9.16 -1.51 -11.33
CA HIS A 164 -10.09 -1.50 -10.21
C HIS A 164 -11.23 -0.50 -10.43
N ALA A 165 -12.46 -0.88 -10.05
CA ALA A 165 -13.54 0.07 -9.83
C ALA A 165 -13.44 0.63 -8.42
N LEU A 166 -13.64 1.94 -8.24
CA LEU A 166 -13.53 2.62 -6.94
C LEU A 166 -14.70 3.57 -6.69
N GLY A 167 -15.69 3.15 -5.92
CA GLY A 167 -16.70 4.06 -5.37
C GLY A 167 -16.23 4.67 -4.06
N ARG A 168 -16.59 5.92 -3.76
CA ARG A 168 -16.45 6.45 -2.40
C ARG A 168 -17.66 7.28 -2.04
N LEU A 169 -18.30 6.93 -0.94
CA LEU A 169 -19.32 7.73 -0.30
C LEU A 169 -18.74 8.34 0.98
N GLN A 170 -18.43 9.64 0.94
CA GLN A 170 -18.17 10.38 2.18
C GLN A 170 -19.47 10.97 2.70
N VAL A 171 -19.67 10.82 4.01
CA VAL A 171 -20.71 11.52 4.74
C VAL A 171 -20.01 12.38 5.79
N GLN A 172 -20.13 13.70 5.67
CA GLN A 172 -19.64 14.63 6.70
C GLN A 172 -20.78 14.94 7.66
N PHE A 173 -20.47 14.97 8.95
CA PHE A 173 -21.42 15.35 9.99
C PHE A 173 -20.85 16.54 10.75
N TYR A 174 -21.62 17.62 10.75
CA TYR A 174 -21.44 18.69 11.71
C TYR A 174 -22.27 18.33 12.96
N PRO A 175 -21.80 18.63 14.18
CA PRO A 175 -22.65 18.52 15.37
C PRO A 175 -23.93 19.37 15.27
N THR A 176 -24.05 20.22 14.25
CA THR A 176 -25.25 20.94 13.85
C THR A 176 -25.59 20.66 12.38
N TRP A 177 -26.29 19.55 12.14
CA TRP A 177 -27.27 19.34 11.05
C TRP A 177 -26.87 19.84 9.66
N ASP A 178 -26.24 18.96 8.88
CA ASP A 178 -26.56 18.69 7.47
C ASP A 178 -25.56 17.64 6.95
N ALA A 179 -26.08 16.52 6.44
CA ALA A 179 -25.28 15.45 5.86
C ALA A 179 -25.53 15.41 4.36
N TYR A 180 -24.51 15.74 3.57
CA TYR A 180 -24.57 15.61 2.11
C TYR A 180 -23.78 14.38 1.68
N PRO A 181 -24.40 13.40 1.00
CA PRO A 181 -23.67 12.30 0.41
C PRO A 181 -22.94 12.82 -0.83
N THR A 182 -21.66 12.52 -1.01
CA THR A 182 -21.11 12.65 -2.36
C THR A 182 -19.94 11.74 -2.69
N PHE A 183 -19.75 11.62 -4.02
CA PHE A 183 -18.65 11.08 -4.83
C PHE A 183 -18.92 9.72 -5.53
N MET A 184 -18.55 9.66 -6.80
CA MET A 184 -18.41 8.42 -7.56
C MET A 184 -17.22 8.60 -8.48
N LEU A 185 -16.23 7.72 -8.36
CA LEU A 185 -15.02 7.75 -9.14
C LEU A 185 -14.92 6.45 -9.95
N LEU A 186 -14.27 6.51 -11.08
CA LEU A 186 -13.71 5.35 -11.76
C LEU A 186 -12.23 5.61 -11.88
N GLY A 187 -11.40 4.64 -11.55
CA GLY A 187 -9.96 4.77 -11.64
C GLY A 187 -9.30 3.52 -12.14
N GLY A 188 -7.99 3.57 -12.22
CA GLY A 188 -7.18 2.42 -12.56
C GLY A 188 -5.73 2.69 -12.29
N HIS A 189 -4.94 1.63 -12.23
CA HIS A 189 -3.51 1.69 -12.01
C HIS A 189 -2.81 0.82 -13.07
N ARG A 190 -1.66 1.26 -13.56
CA ARG A 190 -0.90 0.54 -14.56
C ARG A 190 0.60 0.70 -14.31
N PRO A 191 1.34 -0.37 -14.00
CA PRO A 191 2.78 -0.34 -14.08
C PRO A 191 3.17 -0.10 -15.54
N LEU A 192 4.02 0.89 -15.74
CA LEU A 192 4.56 1.25 -17.05
C LEU A 192 5.90 0.57 -17.29
N ALA A 193 6.67 0.38 -16.23
CA ALA A 193 7.96 -0.30 -16.21
C ALA A 193 8.28 -0.77 -14.77
N PRO A 194 9.29 -1.64 -14.58
CA PRO A 194 9.92 -1.85 -13.27
C PRO A 194 10.06 -0.58 -12.43
N GLY A 195 9.40 -0.56 -11.27
CA GLY A 195 9.45 0.59 -10.37
C GLY A 195 8.83 1.88 -10.90
N LEU A 196 7.97 1.82 -11.93
CA LEU A 196 7.23 2.97 -12.48
C LEU A 196 5.77 2.59 -12.73
N ALA A 197 4.84 3.42 -12.29
CA ALA A 197 3.43 3.24 -12.57
C ALA A 197 2.65 4.53 -12.73
N ALA A 198 1.51 4.39 -13.38
CA ALA A 198 0.50 5.41 -13.49
C ALA A 198 -0.74 5.00 -12.70
N ALA A 199 -1.43 5.97 -12.11
CA ALA A 199 -2.82 5.81 -11.74
C ALA A 199 -3.65 6.96 -12.31
N TRP A 200 -4.94 6.72 -12.45
CA TRP A 200 -5.86 7.75 -12.88
C TRP A 200 -7.20 7.57 -12.18
N SER A 201 -7.96 8.65 -12.09
CA SER A 201 -9.35 8.62 -11.68
C SER A 201 -10.13 9.72 -12.37
N ILE A 202 -11.41 9.48 -12.63
CA ILE A 202 -12.36 10.44 -13.17
C ILE A 202 -13.70 10.26 -12.47
N GLY A 203 -14.43 11.35 -12.28
CA GLY A 203 -15.81 11.26 -11.81
C GLY A 203 -16.29 12.51 -11.09
N ARG A 204 -17.32 12.33 -10.26
CA ARG A 204 -17.94 13.41 -9.49
C ARG A 204 -17.26 13.51 -8.13
N TRP A 205 -16.70 14.68 -7.83
CA TRP A 205 -15.95 15.00 -6.62
C TRP A 205 -16.72 15.84 -5.62
N ASP A 206 -17.91 16.35 -5.96
CA ASP A 206 -18.99 16.70 -5.02
C ASP A 206 -20.30 17.01 -5.78
N ALA A 207 -21.28 17.64 -5.12
CA ALA A 207 -22.57 17.92 -5.72
C ALA A 207 -22.46 18.79 -6.99
N GLU A 208 -21.40 19.59 -7.12
CA GLU A 208 -21.19 20.57 -8.19
C GLU A 208 -19.87 20.36 -8.94
N ARG A 209 -19.02 19.42 -8.50
CA ARG A 209 -17.66 19.21 -9.03
C ARG A 209 -17.52 17.89 -9.74
N TYR A 210 -16.96 17.96 -10.94
CA TYR A 210 -16.46 16.83 -11.72
C TYR A 210 -14.97 17.01 -11.92
N GLY A 211 -14.22 15.93 -11.98
CA GLY A 211 -12.78 16.07 -12.17
C GLY A 211 -12.13 14.82 -12.68
N ALA A 212 -10.89 15.01 -13.12
CA ALA A 212 -9.97 13.96 -13.48
C ALA A 212 -8.66 14.18 -12.73
N GLN A 213 -8.02 13.09 -12.34
CA GLN A 213 -6.70 13.12 -11.75
C GLN A 213 -5.85 12.01 -12.38
N GLY A 214 -4.61 12.35 -12.70
CA GLY A 214 -3.56 11.41 -13.05
C GLY A 214 -2.44 11.46 -12.01
N GLU A 215 -1.80 10.32 -11.79
CA GLU A 215 -0.60 10.17 -10.98
C GLU A 215 0.41 9.34 -11.75
N LEU A 216 1.68 9.73 -11.67
CA LEU A 216 2.82 8.93 -12.05
C LEU A 216 3.69 8.76 -10.82
N ALA A 217 3.94 7.53 -10.40
CA ALA A 217 4.83 7.23 -9.29
C ALA A 217 5.96 6.33 -9.78
N GLY A 218 7.16 6.59 -9.28
CA GLY A 218 8.29 5.76 -9.64
C GLY A 218 9.41 5.75 -8.60
N LEU A 219 10.39 4.90 -8.84
CA LEU A 219 11.63 4.82 -8.08
C LEU A 219 12.73 5.59 -8.83
N LEU A 220 13.51 6.40 -8.11
CA LEU A 220 14.64 7.16 -8.64
C LEU A 220 15.83 7.01 -7.70
N GLY A 221 16.85 6.28 -8.15
CA GLY A 221 18.02 5.96 -7.32
C GLY A 221 17.62 5.19 -6.06
N THR A 222 18.01 5.70 -4.90
CA THR A 222 17.66 5.14 -3.57
C THR A 222 16.30 5.65 -3.06
N GLY A 223 15.56 6.43 -3.85
CA GLY A 223 14.35 7.14 -3.43
C GLY A 223 13.10 6.75 -4.22
N ALA A 224 11.94 7.21 -3.76
CA ALA A 224 10.69 7.10 -4.49
C ALA A 224 10.14 8.50 -4.77
N TRP A 225 9.63 8.72 -5.96
CA TRP A 225 8.99 9.96 -6.36
C TRP A 225 7.56 9.69 -6.80
N ARG A 226 6.73 10.72 -6.68
CA ARG A 226 5.33 10.69 -7.07
C ARG A 226 4.97 12.05 -7.63
N TRP A 227 4.61 12.07 -8.91
CA TRP A 227 4.08 13.24 -9.58
C TRP A 227 2.58 13.10 -9.74
N ASN A 228 1.83 14.12 -9.37
CA ASN A 228 0.38 14.12 -9.49
C ASN A 228 -0.09 15.33 -10.28
N LEU A 229 -1.00 15.10 -11.23
CA LEU A 229 -1.70 16.16 -11.95
C LEU A 229 -3.19 16.00 -11.72
N ARG A 230 -3.82 17.07 -11.27
CA ARG A 230 -5.22 17.10 -10.89
C ARG A 230 -5.94 18.22 -11.64
N THR A 231 -7.08 17.90 -12.25
CA THR A 231 -7.95 18.88 -12.89
C THR A 231 -9.38 18.72 -12.39
N THR A 232 -10.04 19.84 -12.08
CA THR A 232 -11.43 19.85 -11.60
C THR A 232 -12.21 20.90 -12.35
N LEU A 233 -13.39 20.49 -12.79
CA LEU A 233 -14.42 21.35 -13.34
C LEU A 233 -15.50 21.51 -12.27
N VAL A 234 -15.76 22.76 -11.89
CA VAL A 234 -16.87 23.11 -11.01
C VAL A 234 -17.96 23.72 -11.88
N THR A 235 -19.19 23.25 -11.79
CA THR A 235 -20.29 23.74 -12.64
C THR A 235 -20.59 25.23 -12.45
N SER A 236 -20.20 25.79 -11.30
CA SER A 236 -20.48 27.17 -10.86
C SER A 236 -19.23 28.05 -10.69
N GLN A 237 -18.01 27.54 -10.93
CA GLN A 237 -16.76 28.27 -10.67
C GLN A 237 -15.71 28.06 -11.76
N ALA A 238 -14.66 28.88 -11.73
CA ALA A 238 -13.50 28.70 -12.60
C ALA A 238 -12.91 27.28 -12.42
N PRO A 239 -12.47 26.63 -13.52
CA PRO A 239 -11.84 25.32 -13.44
C PRO A 239 -10.54 25.41 -12.64
N SER A 240 -10.25 24.36 -11.88
CA SER A 240 -9.00 24.23 -11.12
C SER A 240 -8.07 23.22 -11.78
N ALA A 241 -6.77 23.52 -11.73
CA ALA A 241 -5.70 22.65 -12.18
C ALA A 241 -4.53 22.77 -11.21
N VAL A 242 -4.18 21.65 -10.58
CA VAL A 242 -3.11 21.58 -9.57
C VAL A 242 -2.13 20.50 -10.00
N ALA A 243 -0.85 20.84 -10.04
CA ALA A 243 0.23 19.90 -10.23
C ALA A 243 1.02 19.78 -8.93
N GLY A 244 1.44 18.58 -8.59
CA GLY A 244 2.24 18.30 -7.42
C GLY A 244 3.35 17.31 -7.69
N LEU A 245 4.37 17.39 -6.85
CA LEU A 245 5.50 16.48 -6.81
C LEU A 245 5.77 16.15 -5.35
N GLU A 246 5.87 14.87 -5.06
CA GLU A 246 6.33 14.32 -3.81
C GLU A 246 7.60 13.51 -4.04
N TYR A 247 8.56 13.69 -3.16
CA TYR A 247 9.78 12.90 -3.10
C TYR A 247 9.92 12.30 -1.71
N ARG A 248 10.07 10.98 -1.65
CA ARG A 248 10.29 10.20 -0.42
C ARG A 248 11.75 9.80 -0.36
N LEU A 249 12.33 10.05 0.81
CA LEU A 249 13.69 9.70 1.20
C LEU A 249 13.62 8.43 2.06
N PRO A 250 13.86 7.23 1.50
CA PRO A 250 13.67 5.96 2.21
C PRO A 250 14.66 5.78 3.35
N TRP A 251 15.75 6.54 3.34
CA TRP A 251 16.77 6.52 4.36
C TRP A 251 16.41 7.31 5.63
N ALA A 252 15.39 8.15 5.58
CA ALA A 252 14.96 8.99 6.71
C ALA A 252 13.48 8.82 7.06
N ASP A 253 12.76 7.98 6.32
CA ASP A 253 11.29 7.93 6.35
C ASP A 253 10.64 9.29 6.16
N THR A 254 11.32 10.22 5.49
CA THR A 254 10.82 11.57 5.27
C THR A 254 10.33 11.74 3.85
N TYR A 255 9.40 12.66 3.65
CA TYR A 255 9.01 13.11 2.33
C TYR A 255 8.90 14.62 2.28
N VAL A 256 9.10 15.13 1.08
CA VAL A 256 8.83 16.51 0.71
C VAL A 256 7.79 16.46 -0.38
N ARG A 257 6.69 17.18 -0.21
CA ARG A 257 5.66 17.38 -1.23
C ARG A 257 5.54 18.87 -1.51
N GLY A 258 5.51 19.23 -2.77
CA GLY A 258 5.11 20.57 -3.21
C GLY A 258 4.00 20.45 -4.24
N ASP A 259 3.00 21.31 -4.14
CA ASP A 259 1.97 21.44 -5.17
C ASP A 259 1.68 22.90 -5.46
N GLY A 260 1.14 23.16 -6.64
CA GLY A 260 0.76 24.49 -7.04
C GLY A 260 -0.12 24.51 -8.27
N GLY A 261 -0.86 25.59 -8.41
CA GLY A 261 -1.74 25.81 -9.54
C GLY A 261 -2.93 26.69 -9.19
N VAL A 262 -4.02 26.46 -9.90
CA VAL A 262 -5.29 27.15 -9.70
C VAL A 262 -6.23 26.22 -8.95
N TYR A 263 -6.71 26.62 -7.79
CA TYR A 263 -7.66 25.91 -6.95
C TYR A 263 -9.09 26.42 -7.25
N PRO A 264 -10.14 25.76 -6.73
CA PRO A 264 -11.52 26.22 -6.92
C PRO A 264 -11.70 27.70 -6.56
N ALA A 265 -12.64 28.37 -7.24
CA ALA A 265 -12.82 29.83 -7.21
C ALA A 265 -11.66 30.67 -7.80
N GLY A 266 -10.70 30.04 -8.49
CA GLY A 266 -9.63 30.74 -9.19
C GLY A 266 -8.43 31.12 -8.31
N ASP A 267 -8.37 30.62 -7.08
CA ASP A 267 -7.28 30.89 -6.13
C ASP A 267 -5.97 30.30 -6.65
N ARG A 268 -4.95 31.13 -6.84
CA ARG A 268 -3.62 30.64 -7.19
C ARG A 268 -2.86 30.35 -5.92
N ALA A 269 -2.59 29.08 -5.67
CA ALA A 269 -1.86 28.67 -4.49
C ALA A 269 -0.64 27.81 -4.83
N VAL A 270 0.31 27.85 -3.90
CA VAL A 270 1.42 26.91 -3.80
C VAL A 270 1.45 26.37 -2.38
N SER A 271 1.76 25.10 -2.24
CA SER A 271 1.97 24.47 -0.96
C SER A 271 3.28 23.71 -0.93
N PHE A 272 3.82 23.60 0.27
CA PHE A 272 5.01 22.84 0.58
C PHE A 272 4.76 22.08 1.88
N VAL A 273 4.95 20.77 1.87
CA VAL A 273 4.79 19.90 3.02
C VAL A 273 6.07 19.10 3.21
N PHE A 274 6.62 19.16 4.40
CA PHE A 274 7.67 18.26 4.86
C PHE A 274 7.04 17.29 5.87
N GLY A 275 7.21 16.00 5.66
CA GLY A 275 6.67 14.99 6.54
C GLY A 275 7.69 13.92 6.93
N ARG A 276 7.48 13.32 8.09
CA ARG A 276 8.15 12.10 8.53
C ARG A 276 7.11 11.02 8.77
N LEU A 277 7.34 9.86 8.18
CA LEU A 277 6.57 8.66 8.31
C LEU A 277 7.17 7.80 9.42
N PHE A 278 6.29 7.10 10.11
CA PHE A 278 6.59 6.04 11.05
C PHE A 278 5.79 4.80 10.60
N PRO A 279 6.01 3.63 11.19
CA PRO A 279 5.26 2.43 10.81
C PRO A 279 3.74 2.62 10.88
N ARG A 280 3.25 3.41 11.86
CA ARG A 280 1.82 3.64 12.11
C ARG A 280 1.43 5.10 12.34
N SER A 281 2.34 6.04 12.13
CA SER A 281 2.05 7.46 12.32
C SER A 281 2.79 8.31 11.29
N ALA A 282 2.38 9.55 11.14
CA ALA A 282 3.14 10.55 10.40
C ALA A 282 3.05 11.90 11.09
N VAL A 283 4.12 12.67 10.96
CA VAL A 283 4.17 14.08 11.38
C VAL A 283 4.42 14.91 10.14
N GLU A 284 3.58 15.91 9.89
CA GLU A 284 3.70 16.84 8.77
C GLU A 284 3.84 18.28 9.27
N LEU A 285 4.68 19.05 8.56
CA LEU A 285 4.73 20.50 8.62
C LEU A 285 4.46 21.03 7.21
N GLY A 286 3.43 21.85 7.09
CA GLY A 286 2.97 22.41 5.83
C GLY A 286 3.01 23.93 5.83
N TYR A 287 3.35 24.51 4.68
CA TYR A 287 3.19 25.91 4.39
C TYR A 287 2.37 26.06 3.10
N TYR A 288 1.34 26.89 3.16
CA TYR A 288 0.44 27.17 2.05
C TYR A 288 0.45 28.67 1.82
N ARG A 289 0.59 29.08 0.56
CA ARG A 289 0.49 30.48 0.14
C ARG A 289 -0.49 30.55 -1.01
N SER A 290 -1.50 31.38 -0.89
CA SER A 290 -2.49 31.63 -1.92
C SER A 290 -2.79 33.11 -2.09
N ASP A 291 -3.63 33.45 -3.06
CA ASP A 291 -4.07 34.84 -3.27
C ASP A 291 -4.88 35.36 -2.06
N PHE A 292 -5.44 34.46 -1.26
CA PHE A 292 -6.22 34.78 -0.06
C PHE A 292 -5.42 34.82 1.24
N GLY A 293 -4.12 34.48 1.19
CA GLY A 293 -3.22 34.59 2.33
C GLY A 293 -2.26 33.42 2.47
N ASN A 294 -1.62 33.36 3.63
CA ASN A 294 -0.69 32.28 3.96
C ASN A 294 -1.24 31.47 5.13
N GLN A 295 -0.89 30.18 5.17
CA GLN A 295 -1.24 29.26 6.25
C GLN A 295 -0.04 28.39 6.60
N LEU A 296 0.27 28.32 7.88
CA LEU A 296 1.14 27.30 8.46
C LEU A 296 0.28 26.16 9.01
N ARG A 297 0.67 24.92 8.72
CA ARG A 297 0.01 23.69 9.12
C ARG A 297 0.98 22.79 9.87
N ALA A 298 0.55 22.19 10.95
CA ALA A 298 1.26 21.11 11.62
C ALA A 298 0.28 19.97 11.88
N SER A 299 0.55 18.79 11.34
CA SER A 299 -0.35 17.63 11.46
C SER A 299 0.37 16.44 12.09
N LEU A 300 -0.33 15.76 13.00
CA LEU A 300 0.03 14.44 13.51
C LEU A 300 -1.07 13.48 13.11
N SER A 301 -0.72 12.47 12.32
CA SER A 301 -1.62 11.38 11.97
C SER A 301 -1.15 10.07 12.59
N THR A 302 -2.08 9.25 13.08
CA THR A 302 -1.77 7.92 13.65
C THR A 302 -2.85 6.91 13.30
N TYR A 303 -2.43 5.71 12.97
CA TYR A 303 -3.31 4.58 12.79
C TYR A 303 -3.52 3.89 14.14
N LEU A 304 -4.74 4.00 14.69
CA LEU A 304 -5.09 3.33 15.96
C LEU A 304 -5.71 1.95 15.77
N GLY A 305 -5.88 1.50 14.52
CA GLY A 305 -6.46 0.19 14.25
C GLY A 305 -5.52 -0.97 14.62
N PRO A 306 -6.06 -2.20 14.68
CA PRO A 306 -5.24 -3.40 14.84
C PRO A 306 -4.19 -3.40 13.72
N GLY A 307 -2.93 -3.69 14.03
CA GLY A 307 -1.82 -3.61 13.08
C GLY A 307 -1.93 -4.54 11.85
N ARG A 308 -3.03 -5.30 11.74
CA ARG A 308 -3.41 -6.13 10.61
C ARG A 308 -4.84 -5.80 10.19
N ARG A 309 -5.08 -5.65 8.89
CA ARG A 309 -6.41 -5.56 8.31
C ARG A 309 -7.14 -6.91 8.40
N PRO A 310 -8.49 -6.91 8.44
CA PRO A 310 -9.30 -8.13 8.44
C PRO A 310 -9.01 -9.03 7.23
N ASP A 311 -9.17 -10.35 7.43
CA ASP A 311 -9.04 -11.35 6.36
C ASP A 311 -10.05 -11.06 5.22
N PRO A 312 -9.61 -11.05 3.96
CA PRO A 312 -10.46 -10.80 2.80
C PRO A 312 -11.41 -11.95 2.44
N ARG A 313 -12.50 -12.21 3.22
CA ARG A 313 -13.51 -13.22 2.80
C ARG A 313 -14.95 -12.93 3.27
N PRO A 314 -15.98 -13.07 2.39
CA PRO A 314 -16.02 -12.83 0.94
C PRO A 314 -16.23 -11.35 0.57
N PHE A 315 -16.52 -10.52 1.58
CA PHE A 315 -16.52 -9.07 1.54
C PHE A 315 -15.59 -8.60 2.65
N ARG A 316 -14.84 -7.52 2.43
CA ARG A 316 -13.98 -6.93 3.47
C ARG A 316 -14.65 -5.67 4.00
N VAL A 317 -14.85 -5.59 5.32
CA VAL A 317 -15.15 -4.33 6.00
C VAL A 317 -13.92 -3.91 6.77
N GLU A 318 -13.22 -2.88 6.33
CA GLU A 318 -12.06 -2.33 7.05
C GLU A 318 -12.38 -0.97 7.66
N ALA A 319 -11.88 -0.69 8.86
CA ALA A 319 -11.95 0.62 9.47
C ALA A 319 -10.55 1.20 9.70
N PRO A 320 -9.84 1.61 8.62
CA PRO A 320 -8.50 2.13 8.71
C PRO A 320 -8.52 3.57 9.23
N GLY A 321 -8.98 3.77 10.46
CA GLY A 321 -9.05 5.08 11.10
C GLY A 321 -7.65 5.63 11.33
N TRP A 322 -7.21 6.53 10.46
CA TRP A 322 -6.15 7.47 10.76
C TRP A 322 -6.76 8.61 11.56
N PHE A 323 -6.30 8.74 12.80
CA PHE A 323 -6.63 9.86 13.66
C PHE A 323 -5.65 10.97 13.32
N GLU A 324 -6.17 12.09 12.85
CA GLU A 324 -5.37 13.26 12.49
C GLU A 324 -5.69 14.42 13.43
N VAL A 325 -4.66 14.99 14.03
CA VAL A 325 -4.74 16.27 14.74
C VAL A 325 -3.99 17.29 13.89
N ASP A 326 -4.68 18.34 13.47
CA ASP A 326 -4.15 19.38 12.60
C ASP A 326 -4.22 20.73 13.31
N TYR A 327 -3.09 21.44 13.35
CA TYR A 327 -3.00 22.80 13.87
C TYR A 327 -2.72 23.77 12.72
N ARG A 328 -3.50 24.86 12.66
CA ARG A 328 -3.42 25.87 11.59
C ARG A 328 -3.29 27.26 12.20
N ALA A 329 -2.19 27.95 11.87
CA ALA A 329 -1.94 29.29 12.39
C ALA A 329 -2.16 30.37 11.31
N THR A 330 -3.42 30.61 10.87
CA THR A 330 -3.97 31.87 10.26
C THR A 330 -5.31 31.71 9.46
N ALA A 331 -6.09 32.82 9.45
CA ALA A 331 -7.29 33.28 8.70
C ALA A 331 -8.46 32.31 8.35
N PRO A 332 -9.75 32.75 8.48
CA PRO A 332 -10.93 31.91 8.68
C PRO A 332 -11.53 31.27 7.42
N ARG A 333 -10.75 31.08 6.35
CA ARG A 333 -11.22 30.38 5.14
C ARG A 333 -10.31 29.20 4.85
N GLY A 334 -10.74 28.06 5.39
CA GLY A 334 -10.03 26.80 5.29
C GLY A 334 -9.84 26.36 3.84
N ALA A 335 -8.59 26.06 3.49
CA ALA A 335 -8.27 25.24 2.33
C ALA A 335 -9.06 23.92 2.43
N THR A 336 -9.86 23.64 1.40
CA THR A 336 -10.54 22.35 1.26
C THR A 336 -9.49 21.34 0.84
N ILE A 337 -9.09 20.46 1.76
CA ILE A 337 -8.24 19.30 1.44
C ILE A 337 -9.13 18.31 0.69
N LEU A 338 -8.96 18.24 -0.64
CA LEU A 338 -9.65 17.28 -1.49
C LEU A 338 -8.98 15.91 -1.38
N TRP A 339 -9.55 15.08 -0.52
CA TRP A 339 -9.41 13.63 -0.49
C TRP A 339 -10.40 12.98 -1.48
N PRO A 340 -10.05 11.91 -2.23
CA PRO A 340 -8.84 11.09 -2.19
C PRO A 340 -7.71 11.50 -3.17
N GLU A 341 -6.49 11.06 -2.88
CA GLU A 341 -5.42 10.91 -3.87
C GLU A 341 -5.46 9.46 -4.42
N PRO A 342 -5.25 9.23 -5.74
CA PRO A 342 -4.85 7.93 -6.26
C PRO A 342 -3.63 7.43 -5.50
N GLU A 343 -3.52 6.13 -5.29
CA GLU A 343 -2.47 5.55 -4.45
C GLU A 343 -1.37 4.88 -5.28
N ALA A 344 -1.01 5.39 -6.47
CA ALA A 344 -0.12 4.69 -7.41
C ALA A 344 1.20 4.23 -6.76
N GLY A 345 1.71 5.00 -5.79
CA GLY A 345 2.95 4.70 -5.06
C GLY A 345 2.84 4.32 -3.58
N ALA A 346 1.63 4.19 -3.02
CA ALA A 346 1.50 3.96 -1.57
C ALA A 346 2.17 2.64 -1.14
N GLY A 347 3.20 2.72 -0.30
CA GLY A 347 3.92 1.57 0.27
C GLY A 347 5.08 1.01 -0.56
N TRP A 348 5.21 1.37 -1.85
CA TRP A 348 6.27 0.82 -2.72
C TRP A 348 7.68 1.22 -2.32
N TYR A 349 7.82 2.43 -1.77
CA TYR A 349 9.11 2.92 -1.28
C TYR A 349 9.68 2.05 -0.15
N ARG A 350 8.82 1.37 0.63
CA ARG A 350 9.20 0.42 1.69
C ARG A 350 9.65 -0.94 1.16
N LEU A 351 9.48 -1.17 -0.14
CA LEU A 351 9.98 -2.35 -0.83
C LEU A 351 11.29 -2.05 -1.58
N THR A 352 11.89 -0.87 -1.44
CA THR A 352 13.18 -0.59 -2.06
C THR A 352 14.30 -1.40 -1.41
N PRO A 353 15.35 -1.80 -2.16
CA PRO A 353 16.49 -2.53 -1.61
C PRO A 353 17.11 -1.88 -0.36
N ASP A 354 17.29 -0.57 -0.40
CA ASP A 354 17.89 0.17 0.72
C ASP A 354 16.99 0.20 1.95
N TYR A 355 15.67 0.32 1.77
CA TYR A 355 14.72 0.26 2.87
C TYR A 355 14.72 -1.13 3.50
N ILE A 356 14.63 -2.18 2.68
CA ILE A 356 14.63 -3.58 3.13
C ILE A 356 15.91 -3.86 3.95
N ARG A 357 17.09 -3.49 3.44
CA ARG A 357 18.38 -3.71 4.13
C ARG A 357 18.45 -3.04 5.50
N ARG A 358 17.91 -1.83 5.63
CA ARG A 358 17.90 -1.09 6.92
C ARG A 358 16.93 -1.67 7.92
N HIS A 359 15.88 -2.32 7.44
CA HIS A 359 14.81 -2.86 8.25
C HIS A 359 14.87 -4.40 8.32
N LEU A 360 16.03 -5.01 8.10
CA LEU A 360 16.23 -6.45 8.27
C LEU A 360 16.02 -6.91 9.71
N GLY A 361 16.19 -6.03 10.69
CA GLY A 361 15.79 -6.31 12.07
C GLY A 361 14.33 -6.77 12.20
N ALA A 362 13.43 -6.33 11.31
CA ALA A 362 12.03 -6.78 11.27
C ALA A 362 11.84 -8.19 10.67
N TRP A 363 12.88 -8.73 10.01
CA TRP A 363 12.87 -10.07 9.42
C TRP A 363 13.32 -11.18 10.38
N ARG A 364 13.74 -10.80 11.60
CA ARG A 364 14.23 -11.71 12.64
C ARG A 364 13.12 -12.33 13.49
#